data_AF-A0A9D3M0U8-F1
#
_entry.id   AF-A0A9D3M0U8-F1
#
_cell.length_a   1.000
_cell.length_b   1.000
_cell.length_c   1.000
_cell.angle_alpha   90.00
_cell.angle_beta   90.00
_cell.angle_gamma   90.00
#
_symmetry.space_group_name_H-M   'P 1'
#
loop_
_entity.id
_entity.type
_entity.pdbx_description
1 polymer ?
#
loop_
_entity_poly.entity_id
_entity_poly.type
_entity_poly.pdbx_seq_one_letter_code
_entity_poly.pdbx_strand_id
1 'polypeptide(L)'
;MLRGGQRGSIRIHFAQAFSLKEMFETGRCRVDGGRPLQELLLPAIFKNRSAAVFGQKSVSWVLPPSCCPDLPLAERQFCIALIEHLLHSAASCTAVMSTGLVSGLLLHKHRRGVRLSQLCRDASWLLEEVLFRNRDVGFGGSLWAVVYHALSLLRPSLAMARLPPGDPVLAPRLSPAAVLRLARHCDVLTHVFILEAVGACAVSAMLSEVARCGGGGGGAGAGGGGGGGGGGEMEFDVALGQEELTEKALQLCYLLPLGHRAPCQSPLSFALDAVDSLVRCGILVMEEDRASSALRRCGSPQVARCNYADCPSAGRGGSVEIDAAALRSLSPASSLAARTGPSASPFSASMTRETQAARLAHDKLAASVQGCLLGYDPHGLPPLFFPSQLSQPSQCPDLLFFLCSLLSVQLRALSWAIDALPSIHTPLPEPECVAELHARLCDRARQDGRRFESSSAAVAREAVRTLTDLGALEEVVEIDGVYLGIGPLFQQAESREKLHKFICQFLCT
;
A
#
# COMPACT_ATOMS: atom_id res chain seq x y z
N MET A 1 -46.60 7.85 -3.41
CA MET A 1 -46.43 8.18 -4.84
C MET A 1 -45.41 9.31 -4.90
N LEU A 2 -44.19 9.19 -5.44
CA LEU A 2 -43.71 8.65 -6.73
C LEU A 2 -42.57 7.63 -6.46
N ARG A 3 -42.55 6.39 -6.97
CA ARG A 3 -42.16 6.01 -8.36
C ARG A 3 -41.23 7.03 -9.04
N GLY A 4 -40.01 7.16 -8.54
CA GLY A 4 -38.88 7.71 -9.29
C GLY A 4 -38.02 6.56 -9.80
N GLY A 5 -38.03 6.32 -11.12
CA GLY A 5 -37.38 5.17 -11.75
C GLY A 5 -35.92 5.00 -11.35
N GLN A 6 -35.47 3.74 -11.32
CA GLN A 6 -34.07 3.37 -11.23
C GLN A 6 -33.30 4.03 -12.38
N ARG A 7 -32.82 5.27 -12.17
CA ARG A 7 -31.82 5.88 -13.04
C ARG A 7 -30.51 5.21 -12.66
N GLY A 8 -30.06 4.26 -13.47
CA GLY A 8 -28.70 3.76 -13.38
C GLY A 8 -27.73 4.90 -13.67
N SER A 9 -26.71 5.07 -12.84
CA SER A 9 -25.55 5.90 -13.18
C SER A 9 -24.45 5.00 -13.70
N ILE A 10 -23.85 5.38 -14.83
CA ILE A 10 -22.64 4.76 -15.34
C ILE A 10 -21.49 5.70 -14.99
N ARG A 11 -20.47 5.18 -14.30
CA ARG A 11 -19.20 5.87 -14.14
C ARG A 11 -18.20 5.29 -15.10
N ILE A 12 -17.52 6.16 -15.82
CA ILE A 12 -16.42 5.81 -16.71
C ILE A 12 -15.16 6.42 -16.11
N HIS A 13 -14.14 5.58 -15.91
CA HIS A 13 -12.82 6.00 -15.44
C HIS A 13 -11.90 6.16 -16.65
N PHE A 14 -11.33 7.34 -16.82
CA PHE A 14 -10.34 7.58 -17.87
C PHE A 14 -8.95 7.48 -17.26
N ALA A 15 -8.14 6.55 -17.78
CA ALA A 15 -6.72 6.53 -17.47
C ALA A 15 -6.01 7.74 -18.09
N GLN A 16 -4.89 8.13 -17.49
CA GLN A 16 -4.00 9.12 -18.09
C GLN A 16 -3.51 8.60 -19.45
N ALA A 17 -3.65 9.43 -20.48
CA ALA A 17 -3.15 9.09 -21.80
C ALA A 17 -1.62 8.96 -21.77
N PHE A 18 -1.08 7.97 -22.49
CA PHE A 18 0.35 7.79 -22.71
C PHE A 18 0.65 7.63 -24.21
N SER A 19 1.84 8.05 -24.62
CA SER A 19 2.24 8.06 -26.03
C SER A 19 2.78 6.70 -26.45
N LEU A 20 2.04 5.97 -27.30
CA LEU A 20 2.55 4.76 -27.94
C LEU A 20 3.78 5.06 -28.80
N LYS A 21 3.83 6.22 -29.46
CA LYS A 21 4.99 6.66 -30.23
C LYS A 21 6.23 6.77 -29.35
N GLU A 22 6.12 7.40 -28.19
CA GLU A 22 7.24 7.51 -27.23
C GLU A 22 7.66 6.13 -26.72
N MET A 23 6.70 5.26 -26.42
CA MET A 23 6.96 3.88 -25.99
C MET A 23 7.77 3.10 -27.03
N PHE A 24 7.44 3.25 -28.31
CA PHE A 24 8.17 2.64 -29.43
C PHE A 24 9.56 3.26 -29.65
N GLU A 25 9.64 4.59 -29.72
CA GLU A 25 10.86 5.29 -30.16
C GLU A 25 11.94 5.38 -29.09
N THR A 26 11.55 5.53 -27.81
CA THR A 26 12.52 5.76 -26.73
C THR A 26 13.08 4.47 -26.12
N GLY A 27 12.41 3.34 -26.31
CA GLY A 27 12.75 2.09 -25.64
C GLY A 27 12.69 2.18 -24.11
N ARG A 28 12.01 3.19 -23.53
CA ARG A 28 11.87 3.36 -22.07
C ARG A 28 11.01 2.29 -21.40
N CYS A 29 10.22 1.55 -22.19
CA CYS A 29 9.36 0.45 -21.73
C CYS A 29 9.91 -0.90 -22.19
N ARG A 30 11.24 -1.06 -22.16
CA ARG A 30 11.87 -2.32 -22.52
C ARG A 30 11.55 -3.35 -21.44
N VAL A 31 10.90 -4.42 -21.86
CA VAL A 31 10.78 -5.68 -21.10
C VAL A 31 12.01 -6.57 -21.36
N ASP A 32 12.84 -6.16 -22.31
CA ASP A 32 14.04 -6.86 -22.78
C ASP A 32 15.10 -6.87 -21.68
N GLY A 33 15.75 -8.03 -21.49
CA GLY A 33 16.82 -8.16 -20.50
C GLY A 33 16.33 -8.27 -19.04
N GLY A 34 15.02 -8.46 -18.83
CA GLY A 34 14.48 -8.87 -17.54
C GLY A 34 15.12 -10.17 -17.05
N ARG A 35 15.49 -10.22 -15.77
CA ARG A 35 16.15 -11.36 -15.14
C ARG A 35 15.16 -12.16 -14.30
N PRO A 36 15.35 -13.48 -14.16
CA PRO A 36 14.54 -14.26 -13.25
C PRO A 36 14.74 -13.74 -11.82
N LEU A 37 13.69 -13.81 -11.01
CA LEU A 37 13.70 -13.26 -9.65
C LEU A 37 14.78 -13.92 -8.78
N GLN A 38 15.14 -15.16 -9.09
CA GLN A 38 16.26 -15.86 -8.47
C GLN A 38 17.60 -15.08 -8.59
N GLU A 39 17.91 -14.48 -9.74
CA GLU A 39 19.16 -13.74 -9.92
C GLU A 39 19.17 -12.41 -9.15
N LEU A 40 17.99 -11.83 -8.95
CA LEU A 40 17.80 -10.55 -8.29
C LEU A 40 17.79 -10.69 -6.76
N LEU A 41 17.15 -11.74 -6.22
CA LEU A 41 16.91 -11.88 -4.78
C LEU A 41 17.73 -12.97 -4.08
N LEU A 42 18.14 -14.06 -4.75
CA LEU A 42 18.91 -15.12 -4.07
C LEU A 42 20.24 -14.64 -3.47
N PRO A 43 20.98 -13.68 -4.07
CA PRO A 43 22.17 -13.11 -3.42
C PRO A 43 21.86 -12.46 -2.07
N ALA A 44 20.74 -11.72 -1.97
CA ALA A 44 20.29 -11.11 -0.74
C ALA A 44 19.80 -12.17 0.27
N ILE A 45 19.04 -13.18 -0.19
CA ILE A 45 18.48 -14.25 0.65
C ILE A 45 19.56 -15.16 1.24
N PHE A 46 20.57 -15.54 0.46
CA PHE A 46 21.51 -16.61 0.84
C PHE A 46 22.91 -16.13 1.21
N LYS A 47 23.39 -15.04 0.61
CA LYS A 47 24.77 -14.58 0.80
C LYS A 47 24.89 -13.41 1.77
N ASN A 48 23.76 -12.91 2.31
CA ASN A 48 23.68 -11.64 3.04
C ASN A 48 24.42 -10.51 2.31
N ARG A 49 24.47 -10.57 0.96
CA ARG A 49 25.14 -9.56 0.15
C ARG A 49 24.07 -8.66 -0.42
N SER A 50 24.15 -7.41 -0.03
CA SER A 50 23.24 -6.33 -0.36
C SER A 50 23.69 -5.60 -1.66
N ALA A 51 24.38 -6.33 -2.54
CA ALA A 51 24.80 -5.77 -3.83
C ALA A 51 23.53 -5.50 -4.64
N ALA A 52 23.12 -4.24 -4.75
CA ALA A 52 21.99 -3.80 -5.53
C ALA A 52 22.11 -4.39 -6.95
N VAL A 53 21.33 -5.43 -7.22
CA VAL A 53 21.35 -6.06 -8.54
C VAL A 53 20.55 -5.14 -9.45
N PHE A 54 21.26 -4.28 -10.18
CA PHE A 54 20.65 -3.47 -11.22
C PHE A 54 19.98 -4.39 -12.25
N GLY A 55 18.65 -4.29 -12.35
CA GLY A 55 17.87 -5.09 -13.28
C GLY A 55 16.37 -4.99 -13.04
N GLN A 56 15.60 -5.40 -14.05
CA GLN A 56 14.16 -5.59 -13.95
C GLN A 56 13.82 -7.07 -13.82
N LYS A 57 12.74 -7.36 -13.09
CA LYS A 57 12.14 -8.69 -13.02
C LYS A 57 11.62 -9.08 -14.41
N SER A 58 11.92 -10.30 -14.86
CA SER A 58 11.34 -10.85 -16.08
C SER A 58 9.83 -11.03 -15.95
N VAL A 59 9.11 -10.60 -16.98
CA VAL A 59 7.65 -10.73 -17.09
C VAL A 59 7.24 -11.40 -18.41
N SER A 60 8.14 -12.19 -19.01
CA SER A 60 7.91 -12.91 -20.27
C SER A 60 6.69 -13.83 -20.23
N TRP A 61 6.34 -14.30 -19.04
CA TRP A 61 5.17 -15.14 -18.77
C TRP A 61 3.82 -14.45 -18.96
N VAL A 62 3.77 -13.12 -18.99
CA VAL A 62 2.53 -12.37 -19.24
C VAL A 62 1.97 -12.73 -20.62
N LEU A 63 2.85 -13.01 -21.58
CA LEU A 63 2.49 -13.47 -22.92
C LEU A 63 3.43 -14.60 -23.35
N PRO A 64 3.22 -15.84 -22.86
CA PRO A 64 4.09 -16.98 -23.13
C PRO A 64 4.20 -17.26 -24.64
N PRO A 65 5.32 -17.80 -25.14
CA PRO A 65 5.51 -18.10 -26.57
C PRO A 65 4.42 -18.99 -27.18
N SER A 66 3.83 -19.89 -26.38
CA SER A 66 2.69 -20.72 -26.79
C SER A 66 1.45 -19.91 -27.13
N CYS A 67 1.30 -18.73 -26.53
CA CYS A 67 0.29 -17.74 -26.90
C CYS A 67 0.82 -16.92 -28.07
N CYS A 68 0.23 -17.09 -29.25
CA CYS A 68 0.63 -16.43 -30.51
C CYS A 68 2.06 -16.80 -30.98
N PRO A 69 2.33 -18.07 -31.35
CA PRO A 69 3.70 -18.52 -31.69
C PRO A 69 4.34 -17.78 -32.86
N ASP A 70 3.53 -17.28 -33.80
CA ASP A 70 4.00 -16.56 -34.98
C ASP A 70 4.42 -15.10 -34.69
N LEU A 71 4.18 -14.61 -33.47
CA LEU A 71 4.50 -13.23 -33.09
C LEU A 71 6.01 -13.07 -32.87
N PRO A 72 6.71 -12.20 -33.63
CA PRO A 72 8.13 -11.94 -33.45
C PRO A 72 8.48 -11.51 -32.03
N LEU A 73 9.67 -11.88 -31.54
CA LEU A 73 10.08 -11.60 -30.15
C LEU A 73 9.98 -10.11 -29.78
N ALA A 74 10.40 -9.21 -30.68
CA ALA A 74 10.32 -7.77 -30.46
C ALA A 74 8.88 -7.26 -30.33
N GLU A 75 7.96 -7.77 -31.15
CA GLU A 75 6.53 -7.43 -31.07
C GLU A 75 5.89 -7.99 -29.81
N ARG A 76 6.29 -9.20 -29.40
CA ARG A 76 5.84 -9.80 -28.13
C ARG A 76 6.27 -8.97 -26.93
N GLN A 77 7.52 -8.53 -26.89
CA GLN A 77 8.05 -7.67 -25.83
C GLN A 77 7.27 -6.36 -25.74
N PHE A 78 6.91 -5.78 -26.89
CA PHE A 78 6.05 -4.62 -26.95
C PHE A 78 4.63 -4.90 -26.43
N CYS A 79 4.02 -6.02 -26.80
CA CYS A 79 2.71 -6.41 -26.28
C CYS A 79 2.73 -6.59 -24.75
N ILE A 80 3.80 -7.18 -24.20
CA ILE A 80 3.94 -7.32 -22.74
C ILE A 80 4.04 -5.95 -22.08
N ALA A 81 4.86 -5.04 -22.60
CA ALA A 81 4.97 -3.67 -22.10
C ALA A 81 3.61 -2.94 -22.11
N LEU A 82 2.84 -3.12 -23.19
CA LEU A 82 1.50 -2.55 -23.32
C LEU A 82 0.53 -3.15 -22.29
N ILE A 83 0.55 -4.47 -22.09
CA ILE A 83 -0.28 -5.14 -21.08
C ILE A 83 0.05 -4.60 -19.67
N GLU A 84 1.34 -4.45 -19.33
CA GLU A 84 1.74 -3.84 -18.05
C GLU A 84 1.21 -2.41 -17.89
N HIS A 85 1.29 -1.60 -18.95
CA HIS A 85 0.72 -0.24 -18.95
C HIS A 85 -0.79 -0.25 -18.74
N LEU A 86 -1.51 -1.16 -19.40
CA LEU A 86 -2.96 -1.28 -19.25
C LEU A 86 -3.37 -1.72 -17.85
N LEU A 87 -2.66 -2.70 -17.28
CA LEU A 87 -2.88 -3.16 -15.91
C LEU A 87 -2.64 -2.03 -14.90
N HIS A 88 -1.50 -1.34 -15.02
CA HIS A 88 -1.17 -0.21 -14.15
C HIS A 88 -2.18 0.95 -14.30
N SER A 89 -2.55 1.28 -15.55
CA SER A 89 -3.49 2.36 -15.85
C SER A 89 -4.88 2.08 -15.31
N ALA A 90 -5.37 0.84 -15.46
CA ALA A 90 -6.68 0.42 -14.95
C ALA A 90 -6.72 0.48 -13.42
N ALA A 91 -5.65 0.01 -12.75
CA ALA A 91 -5.55 0.09 -11.30
C ALA A 91 -5.48 1.56 -10.81
N SER A 92 -4.68 2.39 -11.48
CA SER A 92 -4.46 3.79 -11.10
C SER A 92 -5.66 4.70 -11.34
N CYS A 93 -6.50 4.43 -12.35
CA CYS A 93 -7.66 5.28 -12.65
C CYS A 93 -8.94 4.87 -11.92
N THR A 94 -8.93 3.72 -11.23
CA THR A 94 -10.08 3.23 -10.47
C THR A 94 -10.30 4.13 -9.25
N ALA A 95 -11.47 4.78 -9.18
CA ALA A 95 -11.79 5.63 -8.05
C ALA A 95 -12.08 4.80 -6.79
N VAL A 96 -11.66 5.31 -5.64
CA VAL A 96 -11.89 4.66 -4.35
C VAL A 96 -13.35 4.80 -3.95
N MET A 97 -14.05 3.68 -3.77
CA MET A 97 -15.44 3.64 -3.32
C MET A 97 -15.54 3.74 -1.80
N SER A 98 -16.67 4.22 -1.28
CA SER A 98 -16.90 4.30 0.17
C SER A 98 -16.90 2.93 0.85
N THR A 99 -17.37 1.90 0.14
CA THR A 99 -17.25 0.50 0.56
C THR A 99 -15.79 0.06 0.66
N GLY A 100 -14.90 0.60 -0.18
CA GLY A 100 -13.48 0.31 -0.15
C GLY A 100 -12.78 0.94 1.06
N LEU A 101 -13.06 2.21 1.36
CA LEU A 101 -12.56 2.88 2.57
C LEU A 101 -12.98 2.14 3.83
N VAL A 102 -14.29 1.88 3.98
CA VAL A 102 -14.83 1.22 5.17
C VAL A 102 -14.31 -0.22 5.29
N SER A 103 -14.24 -0.98 4.19
CA SER A 103 -13.67 -2.34 4.23
C SER A 103 -12.19 -2.32 4.58
N GLY A 104 -11.44 -1.35 4.06
CA GLY A 104 -10.03 -1.15 4.36
C GLY A 104 -9.82 -0.91 5.85
N LEU A 105 -10.53 0.05 6.43
CA LEU A 105 -10.46 0.32 7.86
C LEU A 105 -10.81 -0.90 8.72
N LEU A 106 -11.88 -1.62 8.37
CA LEU A 106 -12.31 -2.79 9.11
C LEU A 106 -11.31 -3.96 9.04
N LEU A 107 -10.61 -4.13 7.91
CA LEU A 107 -9.62 -5.20 7.74
C LEU A 107 -8.22 -4.81 8.21
N HIS A 108 -7.83 -3.55 8.14
CA HIS A 108 -6.44 -3.14 8.34
C HIS A 108 -6.22 -2.41 9.67
N LYS A 109 -7.24 -1.68 10.17
CA LYS A 109 -7.15 -0.94 11.45
C LYS A 109 -8.03 -1.56 12.55
N HIS A 110 -9.24 -2.00 12.19
CA HIS A 110 -10.32 -2.30 13.14
C HIS A 110 -10.79 -3.76 13.14
N ARG A 111 -9.87 -4.71 12.98
CA ARG A 111 -10.20 -6.16 12.90
C ARG A 111 -10.99 -6.69 14.09
N ARG A 112 -10.74 -6.13 15.29
CA ARG A 112 -11.40 -6.53 16.55
C ARG A 112 -12.76 -5.84 16.75
N GLY A 113 -13.14 -4.97 15.83
CA GLY A 113 -14.36 -4.18 15.89
C GLY A 113 -14.10 -2.73 16.33
N VAL A 114 -15.03 -1.86 15.96
CA VAL A 114 -14.93 -0.40 16.14
C VAL A 114 -16.32 0.18 16.38
N ARG A 115 -16.39 1.24 17.18
CA ARG A 115 -17.62 2.00 17.36
C ARG A 115 -17.92 2.84 16.12
N LEU A 116 -19.19 3.00 15.75
CA LEU A 116 -19.55 3.72 14.53
C LEU A 116 -19.06 5.18 14.53
N SER A 117 -19.08 5.90 15.66
CA SER A 117 -18.49 7.25 15.73
C SER A 117 -16.99 7.28 15.42
N GLN A 118 -16.24 6.28 15.89
CA GLN A 118 -14.81 6.16 15.64
C GLN A 118 -14.54 5.77 14.18
N LEU A 119 -15.34 4.85 13.63
CA LEU A 119 -15.25 4.48 12.23
C LEU A 119 -15.48 5.68 11.30
N CYS A 120 -16.43 6.57 11.64
CA CYS A 120 -16.63 7.81 10.88
C CYS A 120 -15.38 8.71 10.92
N ARG A 121 -14.76 8.91 12.09
CA ARG A 121 -13.52 9.70 12.20
C ARG A 121 -12.39 9.11 11.35
N ASP A 122 -12.17 7.80 11.48
CA ASP A 122 -11.12 7.11 10.71
C ASP A 122 -11.42 7.09 9.20
N ALA A 123 -12.70 7.08 8.80
CA ALA A 123 -13.11 7.21 7.41
C ALA A 123 -12.86 8.62 6.85
N SER A 124 -13.00 9.67 7.66
CA SER A 124 -12.59 11.03 7.28
C SER A 124 -11.08 11.09 7.05
N TRP A 125 -10.32 10.56 8.01
CA TRP A 125 -8.86 10.52 7.92
C TRP A 125 -8.40 9.76 6.67
N LEU A 126 -8.90 8.54 6.44
CA LEU A 126 -8.49 7.76 5.28
C LEU A 126 -8.93 8.42 3.96
N LEU A 127 -10.07 9.11 3.94
CA LEU A 127 -10.50 9.90 2.79
C LEU A 127 -9.52 11.04 2.52
N GLU A 128 -9.11 11.79 3.54
CA GLU A 128 -8.11 12.85 3.43
C GLU A 128 -6.77 12.31 2.88
N GLU A 129 -6.32 11.15 3.37
CA GLU A 129 -5.11 10.49 2.88
C GLU A 129 -5.21 10.04 1.41
N VAL A 130 -6.38 9.57 0.96
CA VAL A 130 -6.63 9.21 -0.44
C VAL A 130 -6.63 10.46 -1.33
N LEU A 131 -7.26 11.55 -0.87
CA LEU A 131 -7.32 12.82 -1.61
C LEU A 131 -5.95 13.51 -1.67
N PHE A 132 -5.16 13.44 -0.60
CA PHE A 132 -3.79 13.95 -0.54
C PHE A 132 -2.90 13.36 -1.64
N ARG A 133 -3.18 12.11 -2.03
CA ARG A 133 -2.48 11.38 -3.11
C ARG A 133 -3.07 11.63 -4.50
N ASN A 134 -3.93 12.63 -4.65
CA ASN A 134 -4.62 12.98 -5.89
C ASN A 134 -5.41 11.80 -6.49
N ARG A 135 -6.01 10.96 -5.65
CA ARG A 135 -6.85 9.85 -6.09
C ARG A 135 -8.32 10.24 -6.03
N ASP A 136 -9.04 9.92 -7.10
CA ASP A 136 -10.47 10.18 -7.19
C ASP A 136 -11.25 9.27 -6.24
N VAL A 137 -12.34 9.82 -5.70
CA VAL A 137 -13.30 9.06 -4.91
C VAL A 137 -14.64 8.93 -5.62
N GLY A 138 -15.23 7.76 -5.41
CA GLY A 138 -16.40 7.33 -6.13
C GLY A 138 -17.74 7.69 -5.48
N PHE A 139 -17.78 8.68 -4.60
CA PHE A 139 -18.95 9.02 -3.80
C PHE A 139 -18.94 10.50 -3.41
N GLY A 140 -20.05 11.00 -2.88
CA GLY A 140 -20.17 12.37 -2.37
C GLY A 140 -21.34 12.52 -1.40
N GLY A 141 -21.38 13.64 -0.70
CA GLY A 141 -22.36 13.94 0.35
C GLY A 141 -21.75 13.92 1.75
N SER A 142 -22.60 14.04 2.78
CA SER A 142 -22.13 14.04 4.18
C SER A 142 -21.45 12.72 4.55
N LEU A 143 -20.35 12.80 5.31
CA LEU A 143 -19.56 11.65 5.76
C LEU A 143 -20.43 10.57 6.41
N TRP A 144 -21.36 10.98 7.29
CA TRP A 144 -22.30 10.07 7.94
C TRP A 144 -23.16 9.29 6.94
N ALA A 145 -23.76 9.97 5.97
CA ALA A 145 -24.60 9.32 4.96
C ALA A 145 -23.79 8.35 4.09
N VAL A 146 -22.57 8.72 3.73
CA VAL A 146 -21.65 7.90 2.93
C VAL A 146 -21.25 6.63 3.69
N VAL A 147 -20.82 6.75 4.95
CA VAL A 147 -20.43 5.61 5.80
C VAL A 147 -21.64 4.71 6.05
N TYR A 148 -22.79 5.28 6.39
CA TYR A 148 -24.01 4.49 6.61
C TYR A 148 -24.45 3.75 5.35
N HIS A 149 -24.36 4.39 4.19
CA HIS A 149 -24.64 3.74 2.90
C HIS A 149 -23.66 2.58 2.64
N ALA A 150 -22.36 2.80 2.83
CA ALA A 150 -21.36 1.74 2.70
C ALA A 150 -21.65 0.56 3.63
N LEU A 151 -21.97 0.81 4.90
CA LEU A 151 -22.35 -0.23 5.87
C LEU A 151 -23.62 -0.97 5.47
N SER A 152 -24.59 -0.30 4.84
CA SER A 152 -25.80 -0.93 4.33
C SER A 152 -25.52 -1.96 3.23
N LEU A 153 -24.56 -1.64 2.34
CA LEU A 153 -24.09 -2.54 1.27
C LEU A 153 -23.23 -3.68 1.82
N LEU A 154 -22.39 -3.39 2.81
CA LEU A 154 -21.48 -4.34 3.44
C LEU A 154 -22.15 -5.23 4.49
N ARG A 155 -23.42 -4.98 4.85
CA ARG A 155 -24.16 -5.70 5.91
C ARG A 155 -23.95 -7.23 5.93
N PRO A 156 -23.94 -7.97 4.80
CA PRO A 156 -23.72 -9.42 4.82
C PRO A 156 -22.34 -9.85 5.36
N SER A 157 -21.35 -8.95 5.31
CA SER A 157 -19.98 -9.18 5.79
C SER A 157 -19.73 -8.67 7.21
N LEU A 158 -20.71 -8.07 7.88
CA LEU A 158 -20.53 -7.38 9.16
C LEU A 158 -21.29 -8.04 10.31
N ALA A 159 -20.66 -8.11 11.47
CA ALA A 159 -21.29 -8.37 12.75
C ALA A 159 -21.55 -7.02 13.42
N MET A 160 -22.78 -6.82 13.91
CA MET A 160 -23.18 -5.60 14.60
C MET A 160 -23.66 -5.97 15.99
N ALA A 161 -22.97 -5.46 17.01
CA ALA A 161 -23.40 -5.56 18.39
C ALA A 161 -23.96 -4.20 18.81
N ARG A 162 -25.21 -4.20 19.29
CA ARG A 162 -25.87 -2.99 19.80
C ARG A 162 -25.83 -3.05 21.32
N LEU A 163 -24.98 -2.23 21.95
CA LEU A 163 -25.06 -1.99 23.39
C LEU A 163 -26.13 -0.90 23.62
N PRO A 164 -27.22 -1.15 24.38
CA PRO A 164 -28.17 -0.09 24.75
C PRO A 164 -27.65 0.74 25.95
N PRO A 165 -27.80 2.07 25.99
CA PRO A 165 -28.01 3.02 24.90
C PRO A 165 -26.64 3.54 24.42
N GLY A 166 -26.12 2.99 23.33
CA GLY A 166 -24.73 3.24 22.93
C GLY A 166 -24.50 3.18 21.43
N ASP A 167 -23.42 3.85 21.03
CA ASP A 167 -22.82 3.82 19.69
C ASP A 167 -22.58 2.37 19.25
N PRO A 168 -23.16 1.89 18.13
CA PRO A 168 -23.07 0.48 17.75
C PRO A 168 -21.63 0.09 17.45
N VAL A 169 -21.26 -1.12 17.87
CA VAL A 169 -19.95 -1.72 17.57
C VAL A 169 -20.09 -2.58 16.32
N LEU A 170 -19.23 -2.31 15.35
CA LEU A 170 -19.15 -2.96 14.05
C LEU A 170 -17.87 -3.76 13.98
N ALA A 171 -17.95 -5.02 13.56
CA ALA A 171 -16.78 -5.86 13.32
C ALA A 171 -16.94 -6.65 12.02
N PRO A 172 -15.84 -6.99 11.33
CA PRO A 172 -15.87 -8.00 10.28
C PRO A 172 -16.45 -9.32 10.81
N ARG A 173 -17.29 -9.99 10.03
CA ARG A 173 -17.63 -11.39 10.32
C ARG A 173 -16.41 -12.25 10.06
N LEU A 174 -16.10 -13.15 10.99
CA LEU A 174 -14.97 -14.09 10.91
C LEU A 174 -15.19 -15.25 9.91
N SER A 175 -16.21 -15.16 9.04
CA SER A 175 -16.41 -16.15 7.98
C SER A 175 -15.51 -15.85 6.77
N PRO A 176 -14.91 -16.86 6.11
CA PRO A 176 -14.03 -16.66 4.96
C PRO A 176 -14.65 -15.80 3.85
N ALA A 177 -15.90 -16.08 3.48
CA ALA A 177 -16.62 -15.35 2.44
C ALA A 177 -16.83 -13.86 2.75
N ALA A 178 -17.00 -13.50 4.04
CA ALA A 178 -17.15 -12.12 4.45
C ALA A 178 -15.83 -11.34 4.35
N VAL A 179 -14.74 -11.93 4.86
CA VAL A 179 -13.40 -11.33 4.82
C VAL A 179 -12.91 -11.16 3.38
N LEU A 180 -13.07 -12.19 2.55
CA LEU A 180 -12.70 -12.11 1.12
C LEU A 180 -13.49 -11.04 0.37
N ARG A 181 -14.78 -10.85 0.71
CA ARG A 181 -15.59 -9.77 0.13
C ARG A 181 -15.09 -8.39 0.55
N LEU A 182 -14.76 -8.21 1.83
CA LEU A 182 -14.19 -6.97 2.33
C LEU A 182 -12.84 -6.68 1.65
N ALA A 183 -11.97 -7.69 1.53
CA ALA A 183 -10.65 -7.56 0.92
C ALA A 183 -10.76 -7.11 -0.54
N ARG A 184 -11.72 -7.69 -1.30
CA ARG A 184 -12.00 -7.28 -2.67
C ARG A 184 -12.47 -5.83 -2.79
N HIS A 185 -13.20 -5.30 -1.80
CA HIS A 185 -13.65 -3.91 -1.86
C HIS A 185 -12.53 -2.90 -1.63
N CYS A 186 -11.48 -3.27 -0.89
CA CYS A 186 -10.38 -2.39 -0.52
C CYS A 186 -9.07 -2.68 -1.26
N ASP A 187 -9.07 -3.53 -2.30
CA ASP A 187 -7.88 -3.85 -3.10
C ASP A 187 -7.21 -2.59 -3.68
N VAL A 188 -8.03 -1.64 -4.14
CA VAL A 188 -7.63 -0.36 -4.71
C VAL A 188 -6.78 0.47 -3.75
N LEU A 189 -6.97 0.33 -2.44
CA LEU A 189 -6.17 1.08 -1.46
C LEU A 189 -4.69 0.69 -1.54
N THR A 190 -4.38 -0.56 -1.86
CA THR A 190 -2.99 -0.99 -2.04
C THR A 190 -2.31 -0.19 -3.15
N HIS A 191 -3.01 0.06 -4.26
CA HIS A 191 -2.50 0.90 -5.35
C HIS A 191 -2.43 2.40 -5.02
N VAL A 192 -3.33 2.89 -4.15
CA VAL A 192 -3.27 4.27 -3.68
C VAL A 192 -2.01 4.53 -2.86
N PHE A 193 -1.68 3.60 -1.96
CA PHE A 193 -0.63 3.74 -0.94
C PHE A 193 0.63 2.92 -1.23
N ILE A 194 0.85 2.48 -2.48
CA ILE A 194 1.87 1.46 -2.76
C ILE A 194 3.30 1.92 -2.43
N LEU A 195 3.63 3.19 -2.68
CA LEU A 195 4.94 3.76 -2.37
C LEU A 195 5.18 3.73 -0.86
N GLU A 196 4.23 4.26 -0.09
CA GLU A 196 4.33 4.33 1.36
C GLU A 196 4.24 2.95 2.01
N ALA A 197 3.46 2.01 1.44
CA ALA A 197 3.36 0.64 1.94
C ALA A 197 4.67 -0.12 1.75
N VAL A 198 5.35 0.06 0.61
CA VAL A 198 6.69 -0.52 0.38
C VAL A 198 7.70 0.07 1.35
N GLY A 199 7.72 1.40 1.47
CA GLY A 199 8.59 2.09 2.43
C GLY A 199 8.34 1.62 3.87
N ALA A 200 7.08 1.55 4.29
CA ALA A 200 6.69 1.15 5.64
C ALA A 200 7.11 -0.29 5.96
N CYS A 201 6.93 -1.21 5.01
CA CYS A 201 7.39 -2.60 5.16
C CYS A 201 8.93 -2.68 5.21
N ALA A 202 9.64 -1.84 4.46
CA ALA A 202 11.10 -1.74 4.50
C ALA A 202 11.59 -1.21 5.86
N VAL A 203 10.94 -0.18 6.41
CA VAL A 203 11.19 0.29 7.79
C VAL A 203 10.95 -0.83 8.79
N SER A 204 9.83 -1.56 8.68
CA SER A 204 9.52 -2.70 9.55
C SER A 204 10.59 -3.80 9.49
N ALA A 205 11.19 -4.02 8.31
CA ALA A 205 12.29 -4.98 8.15
C ALA A 205 13.55 -4.55 8.89
N MET A 206 13.96 -3.28 8.74
CA MET A 206 15.13 -2.75 9.45
C MET A 206 14.91 -2.75 10.97
N LEU A 207 13.73 -2.34 11.45
CA LEU A 207 13.40 -2.36 12.88
C LEU A 207 13.41 -3.77 13.46
N SER A 208 12.96 -4.77 12.69
CA SER A 208 13.00 -6.17 13.10
C SER A 208 14.43 -6.71 13.24
N GLU A 209 15.38 -6.21 12.44
CA GLU A 209 16.80 -6.57 12.55
C GLU A 209 17.43 -5.96 13.82
N VAL A 210 17.16 -4.69 14.11
CA VAL A 210 17.64 -4.01 15.33
C VAL A 210 17.13 -4.70 16.60
N ALA A 211 15.84 -5.07 16.64
CA ALA A 211 15.25 -5.78 17.77
C ALA A 211 15.89 -7.15 18.03
N ARG A 212 16.40 -7.83 16.99
CA ARG A 212 17.10 -9.13 17.10
C ARG A 212 18.55 -8.98 17.57
N CYS A 213 19.19 -7.86 17.26
CA CYS A 213 20.55 -7.56 17.69
C CYS A 213 20.63 -7.04 19.14
N GLY A 214 19.56 -6.41 19.66
CA GLY A 214 19.48 -5.92 21.04
C GLY A 214 19.45 -7.00 22.14
N GLY A 215 19.39 -8.28 21.77
CA GLY A 215 19.42 -9.43 22.70
C GLY A 215 20.78 -10.12 22.85
N GLY A 216 21.84 -9.66 22.16
CA GLY A 216 23.09 -10.42 22.08
C GLY A 216 24.36 -9.56 22.01
N GLY A 217 24.87 -9.17 23.18
CA GLY A 217 26.26 -8.73 23.40
C GLY A 217 26.42 -7.23 23.69
N GLY A 218 27.04 -6.76 24.77
CA GLY A 218 27.71 -7.45 25.87
C GLY A 218 28.22 -6.43 26.91
N GLY A 219 28.25 -6.83 28.18
CA GLY A 219 28.80 -6.06 29.28
C GLY A 219 28.51 -6.78 30.60
N ALA A 220 29.48 -7.58 31.05
CA ALA A 220 29.42 -8.35 32.29
C ALA A 220 29.19 -7.46 33.53
N GLY A 221 28.28 -7.89 34.41
CA GLY A 221 28.06 -7.29 35.72
C GLY A 221 26.95 -8.03 36.48
N ALA A 222 27.32 -8.66 37.58
CA ALA A 222 26.47 -9.53 38.39
C ALA A 222 25.30 -8.79 39.07
N GLY A 223 24.21 -9.54 39.32
CA GLY A 223 23.36 -9.33 40.50
C GLY A 223 21.88 -9.03 40.25
N GLY A 224 21.03 -10.00 40.62
CA GLY A 224 19.82 -9.73 41.41
C GLY A 224 18.52 -9.31 40.70
N GLY A 225 17.59 -10.26 40.62
CA GLY A 225 16.24 -10.13 41.19
C GLY A 225 15.18 -9.23 40.53
N GLY A 226 14.01 -9.82 40.30
CA GLY A 226 12.72 -9.14 40.50
C GLY A 226 11.95 -8.80 39.22
N GLY A 227 10.71 -9.27 39.19
CA GLY A 227 9.80 -9.13 38.06
C GLY A 227 9.30 -7.71 37.79
N GLY A 228 8.61 -7.57 36.67
CA GLY A 228 7.91 -6.33 36.32
C GLY A 228 7.47 -6.36 34.88
N GLY A 229 6.25 -6.85 34.63
CA GLY A 229 5.55 -6.58 33.38
C GLY A 229 5.34 -5.07 33.25
N GLY A 230 5.86 -4.49 32.17
CA GLY A 230 5.66 -3.10 31.81
C GLY A 230 5.68 -3.02 30.30
N GLY A 231 4.50 -2.82 29.70
CA GLY A 231 4.41 -2.32 28.34
C GLY A 231 4.99 -0.91 28.32
N GLY A 232 6.27 -0.80 28.03
CA GLY A 232 6.89 0.47 27.70
C GLY A 232 6.55 0.79 26.26
N GLU A 233 5.90 1.92 26.03
CA GLU A 233 5.95 2.61 24.74
C GLU A 233 7.43 2.77 24.39
N MET A 234 7.91 1.99 23.43
CA MET A 234 9.26 2.13 22.91
C MET A 234 9.30 3.42 22.10
N GLU A 235 9.84 4.48 22.71
CA GLU A 235 10.29 5.66 21.98
C GLU A 235 11.54 5.25 21.19
N PHE A 236 11.33 4.90 19.92
CA PHE A 236 12.38 4.47 19.01
C PHE A 236 13.00 5.68 18.31
N ASP A 237 14.03 6.26 18.93
CA ASP A 237 14.96 7.14 18.21
C ASP A 237 15.98 6.27 17.46
N VAL A 238 15.49 5.45 16.52
CA VAL A 238 16.33 4.57 15.70
C VAL A 238 16.66 5.31 14.41
N ALA A 239 17.94 5.66 14.26
CA ALA A 239 18.47 6.18 13.01
C ALA A 239 18.52 5.07 11.96
N LEU A 240 17.80 5.26 10.85
CA LEU A 240 17.80 4.38 9.68
C LEU A 240 18.72 4.96 8.60
N GLY A 241 19.62 4.15 8.07
CA GLY A 241 20.44 4.52 6.92
C GLY A 241 19.58 4.56 5.64
N GLN A 242 19.60 5.68 4.92
CA GLN A 242 18.81 5.84 3.68
C GLN A 242 19.17 4.81 2.60
N GLU A 243 20.44 4.43 2.47
CA GLU A 243 20.89 3.43 1.49
C GLU A 243 20.31 2.04 1.79
N GLU A 244 20.43 1.61 3.05
CA GLU A 244 19.89 0.32 3.51
C GLU A 244 18.36 0.28 3.40
N LEU A 245 17.68 1.38 3.75
CA LEU A 245 16.23 1.49 3.60
C LEU A 245 15.80 1.40 2.14
N THR A 246 16.50 2.11 1.25
CA THR A 246 16.24 2.07 -0.20
C THR A 246 16.46 0.65 -0.73
N GLU A 247 17.46 -0.05 -0.23
CA GLU A 247 17.73 -1.42 -0.65
C GLU A 247 16.66 -2.41 -0.17
N LYS A 248 16.22 -2.31 1.09
CA LYS A 248 15.09 -3.10 1.61
C LYS A 248 13.82 -2.82 0.79
N ALA A 249 13.56 -1.55 0.46
CA ALA A 249 12.45 -1.18 -0.41
C ALA A 249 12.60 -1.81 -1.81
N LEU A 250 13.80 -1.76 -2.41
CA LEU A 250 14.10 -2.37 -3.70
C LEU A 250 13.88 -3.89 -3.71
N GLN A 251 14.35 -4.58 -2.67
CA GLN A 251 14.14 -6.01 -2.48
C GLN A 251 12.64 -6.34 -2.46
N LEU A 252 11.84 -5.55 -1.74
CA LEU A 252 10.38 -5.71 -1.70
C LEU A 252 9.71 -5.37 -3.03
N CYS A 253 10.21 -4.39 -3.79
CA CYS A 253 9.68 -4.05 -5.12
C CYS A 253 9.66 -5.25 -6.06
N TYR A 254 10.68 -6.11 -6.00
CA TYR A 254 10.76 -7.30 -6.84
C TYR A 254 9.73 -8.39 -6.47
N LEU A 255 9.17 -8.35 -5.27
CA LEU A 255 8.13 -9.26 -4.80
C LEU A 255 6.70 -8.75 -5.09
N LEU A 256 6.55 -7.50 -5.56
CA LEU A 256 5.24 -6.94 -5.84
C LEU A 256 4.56 -7.62 -7.05
N PRO A 257 3.23 -7.82 -7.01
CA PRO A 257 2.46 -8.24 -8.18
C PRO A 257 2.50 -7.19 -9.30
N LEU A 258 2.20 -7.63 -10.52
CA LEU A 258 2.10 -6.72 -11.68
C LEU A 258 1.09 -5.59 -11.48
N GLY A 259 1.33 -4.45 -12.13
CA GLY A 259 0.45 -3.28 -12.11
C GLY A 259 0.66 -2.31 -10.94
N HIS A 260 1.42 -2.70 -9.90
CA HIS A 260 1.72 -1.83 -8.75
C HIS A 260 2.74 -0.73 -9.06
N ARG A 261 3.73 -1.05 -9.90
CA ARG A 261 4.74 -0.11 -10.41
C ARG A 261 4.37 0.33 -11.82
N ALA A 262 4.60 1.60 -12.14
CA ALA A 262 4.50 2.08 -13.52
C ALA A 262 5.58 1.40 -14.38
N PRO A 263 5.24 0.80 -15.53
CA PRO A 263 6.20 0.02 -16.33
C PRO A 263 7.45 0.80 -16.73
N CYS A 264 7.33 2.11 -17.02
CA CYS A 264 8.44 2.99 -17.38
C CYS A 264 9.42 3.30 -16.23
N GLN A 265 9.04 3.03 -14.98
CA GLN A 265 9.81 3.44 -13.82
C GLN A 265 10.77 2.33 -13.38
N SER A 266 12.08 2.57 -13.25
CA SER A 266 12.98 1.50 -12.77
C SER A 266 12.62 1.07 -11.34
N PRO A 267 12.89 -0.20 -10.94
CA PRO A 267 12.66 -0.65 -9.57
C PRO A 267 13.42 0.20 -8.53
N LEU A 268 14.62 0.67 -8.86
CA LEU A 268 15.40 1.56 -8.00
C LEU A 268 14.75 2.93 -7.85
N SER A 269 14.26 3.53 -8.95
CA SER A 269 13.53 4.80 -8.88
C SER A 269 12.27 4.65 -8.04
N PHE A 270 11.55 3.54 -8.18
CA PHE A 270 10.37 3.26 -7.35
C PHE A 270 10.74 3.14 -5.86
N ALA A 271 11.85 2.46 -5.53
CA ALA A 271 12.32 2.32 -4.16
C ALA A 271 12.73 3.68 -3.55
N LEU A 272 13.41 4.54 -4.32
CA LEU A 272 13.72 5.91 -3.90
C LEU A 272 12.44 6.74 -3.66
N ASP A 273 11.49 6.68 -4.60
CA ASP A 273 10.20 7.36 -4.46
C ASP A 273 9.41 6.88 -3.24
N ALA A 274 9.53 5.58 -2.89
CA ALA A 274 8.95 5.00 -1.69
C ALA A 274 9.54 5.61 -0.42
N VAL A 275 10.88 5.73 -0.34
CA VAL A 275 11.56 6.40 0.79
C VAL A 275 11.16 7.88 0.86
N ASP A 276 11.20 8.59 -0.27
CA ASP A 276 10.82 10.00 -0.35
C ASP A 276 9.34 10.21 0.01
N SER A 277 8.46 9.24 -0.28
CA SER A 277 7.04 9.30 0.09
C SER A 277 6.85 9.24 1.61
N LEU A 278 7.66 8.45 2.32
CA LEU A 278 7.62 8.39 3.79
C LEU A 278 8.04 9.71 4.43
N VAL A 279 9.07 10.36 3.89
CA VAL A 279 9.50 11.69 4.33
C VAL A 279 8.42 12.73 4.05
N ARG A 280 7.85 12.72 2.84
CA ARG A 280 6.74 13.62 2.45
C ARG A 280 5.50 13.46 3.33
N CYS A 281 5.21 12.24 3.79
CA CYS A 281 4.09 11.95 4.69
C CYS A 281 4.42 12.22 6.17
N GLY A 282 5.64 12.68 6.49
CA GLY A 282 6.07 12.88 7.88
C GLY A 282 6.17 11.59 8.69
N ILE A 283 6.29 10.43 8.03
CA ILE A 283 6.52 9.13 8.67
C ILE A 283 8.00 8.98 9.05
N LEU A 284 8.89 9.58 8.27
CA LEU A 284 10.31 9.68 8.56
C LEU A 284 10.74 11.16 8.55
N VAL A 285 11.69 11.49 9.41
CA VAL A 285 12.33 12.82 9.48
C VAL A 285 13.77 12.67 9.03
N MET A 286 14.21 13.52 8.10
CA MET A 286 15.62 13.60 7.72
C MET A 286 16.40 14.35 8.79
N GLU A 287 17.42 13.73 9.36
CA GLU A 287 18.39 14.40 10.22
C GLU A 287 19.45 15.09 9.36
N GLU A 288 19.55 16.41 9.49
CA GLU A 288 20.66 17.15 8.87
C GLU A 288 21.94 16.96 9.68
N ASP A 289 22.99 16.45 9.04
CA ASP A 289 24.33 16.35 9.63
C ASP A 289 24.81 17.70 10.18
N ARG A 290 25.11 17.76 11.48
CA ARG A 290 25.65 18.96 12.14
C ARG A 290 26.95 19.46 11.52
N ALA A 291 27.69 18.62 10.79
CA ALA A 291 28.90 19.01 10.05
C ALA A 291 28.63 20.01 8.91
N SER A 292 27.45 19.94 8.28
CA SER A 292 27.04 20.81 7.18
C SER A 292 26.62 22.21 7.64
N SER A 293 26.33 22.37 8.94
CA SER A 293 25.96 23.66 9.55
C SER A 293 27.17 24.58 9.81
N ALA A 294 28.40 24.03 9.78
CA ALA A 294 29.63 24.78 9.94
C ALA A 294 30.15 25.37 8.62
N LEU A 295 30.00 24.64 7.50
CA LEU A 295 30.43 25.14 6.18
C LEU A 295 29.50 26.22 5.60
N ARG A 296 28.21 26.24 5.95
CA ARG A 296 27.26 27.29 5.50
C ARG A 296 27.43 28.64 6.21
N ARG A 297 28.36 28.79 7.17
CA ARG A 297 28.66 30.08 7.82
C ARG A 297 29.65 30.95 7.05
N CYS A 298 30.32 30.43 6.03
CA CYS A 298 31.23 31.20 5.18
C CYS A 298 30.75 31.19 3.73
N GLY A 299 29.67 31.92 3.44
CA GLY A 299 29.26 32.18 2.05
C GLY A 299 27.79 32.57 1.87
N SER A 300 27.49 33.85 2.09
CA SER A 300 26.36 34.63 1.51
C SER A 300 24.90 34.29 1.95
N PRO A 301 23.91 35.16 1.65
CA PRO A 301 23.16 35.95 2.63
C PRO A 301 21.85 35.29 3.09
N GLN A 302 21.38 35.69 4.27
CA GLN A 302 20.20 35.16 4.95
C GLN A 302 18.94 35.15 4.08
N VAL A 303 18.44 33.96 3.75
CA VAL A 303 17.02 33.75 3.39
C VAL A 303 16.25 33.64 4.69
N ALA A 304 15.36 34.61 4.92
CA ALA A 304 14.54 34.68 6.12
C ALA A 304 13.70 33.41 6.28
N ARG A 305 13.77 32.80 7.47
CA ARG A 305 12.80 31.82 7.95
C ARG A 305 11.41 32.46 7.90
N CYS A 306 10.50 31.91 7.09
CA CYS A 306 9.07 32.13 7.30
C CYS A 306 8.63 31.34 8.53
N ASN A 307 8.58 32.00 9.68
CA ASN A 307 7.83 31.52 10.83
C ASN A 307 6.34 31.66 10.51
N TYR A 308 5.59 30.57 10.59
CA TYR A 308 4.14 30.54 10.34
C TYR A 308 3.30 31.21 11.47
N ALA A 309 3.89 32.14 12.22
CA ALA A 309 3.28 32.78 13.39
C ALA A 309 2.84 34.23 13.17
N ASP A 310 3.27 34.90 12.08
CA ASP A 310 2.96 36.30 11.83
C ASP A 310 2.45 36.53 10.41
N CYS A 311 1.15 36.28 10.18
CA CYS A 311 0.42 36.91 9.09
C CYS A 311 -0.91 37.47 9.63
N PRO A 312 -1.25 38.75 9.38
CA PRO A 312 -2.37 39.41 9.99
C PRO A 312 -3.71 39.00 9.34
N SER A 313 -4.59 38.46 10.18
CA SER A 313 -6.06 38.44 10.13
C SER A 313 -6.77 38.87 8.83
N ALA A 314 -7.55 37.93 8.27
CA ALA A 314 -8.82 38.23 7.63
C ALA A 314 -9.84 37.08 7.83
N GLY A 315 -10.87 37.34 8.64
CA GLY A 315 -12.17 36.66 8.58
C GLY A 315 -12.41 35.49 9.55
N ARG A 316 -13.08 35.78 10.67
CA ARG A 316 -13.58 34.84 11.70
C ARG A 316 -14.12 33.52 11.11
N GLY A 317 -13.39 32.42 11.34
CA GLY A 317 -13.93 31.07 11.26
C GLY A 317 -14.63 30.73 12.58
N GLY A 318 -15.94 30.48 12.54
CA GLY A 318 -16.69 29.97 13.67
C GLY A 318 -16.23 28.55 13.99
N SER A 319 -15.89 28.31 15.25
CA SER A 319 -15.70 26.99 15.83
C SER A 319 -16.92 26.13 15.51
N VAL A 320 -16.75 25.04 14.77
CA VAL A 320 -17.77 23.99 14.73
C VAL A 320 -17.59 23.17 16.00
N GLU A 321 -18.14 23.68 17.09
CA GLU A 321 -18.46 22.86 18.25
C GLU A 321 -19.46 21.80 17.79
N ILE A 322 -19.08 20.53 17.92
CA ILE A 322 -20.01 19.42 17.74
C ILE A 322 -20.96 19.47 18.94
N ASP A 323 -22.11 20.09 18.74
CA ASP A 323 -23.14 20.22 19.76
C ASP A 323 -23.71 18.83 20.10
N ALA A 324 -23.30 18.30 21.26
CA ALA A 324 -23.73 17.02 21.80
C ALA A 324 -25.25 16.94 22.08
N ALA A 325 -25.99 18.05 21.93
CA ALA A 325 -27.44 18.10 22.06
C ALA A 325 -28.19 17.48 20.87
N ALA A 326 -27.60 17.44 19.66
CA ALA A 326 -28.26 16.91 18.46
C ALA A 326 -28.46 15.38 18.43
N LEU A 327 -27.85 14.66 19.39
CA LEU A 327 -27.96 13.20 19.53
C LEU A 327 -29.08 12.75 20.49
N ARG A 328 -29.83 13.66 21.12
CA ARG A 328 -30.88 13.29 22.11
C ARG A 328 -32.32 13.52 21.66
N SER A 329 -32.56 14.27 20.59
CA SER A 329 -33.90 14.40 20.02
C SER A 329 -33.97 13.59 18.74
N LEU A 330 -34.65 12.43 18.80
CA LEU A 330 -35.45 11.83 17.73
C LEU A 330 -35.81 10.40 18.16
N SER A 331 -36.81 10.30 19.05
CA SER A 331 -37.69 9.13 19.11
C SER A 331 -38.98 9.47 18.33
N PRO A 332 -39.71 8.47 17.80
CA PRO A 332 -40.67 8.70 16.73
C PRO A 332 -42.05 9.08 17.29
N ALA A 333 -42.60 10.20 16.82
CA ALA A 333 -44.04 10.44 16.88
C ALA A 333 -44.49 11.20 15.62
N SER A 334 -45.50 10.62 14.99
CA SER A 334 -46.26 11.05 13.82
C SER A 334 -46.94 12.42 13.96
N SER A 335 -46.98 13.21 12.87
CA SER A 335 -48.24 13.65 12.20
C SER A 335 -47.99 14.69 11.10
N LEU A 336 -48.76 14.55 10.01
CA LEU A 336 -48.93 15.44 8.85
C LEU A 336 -49.17 16.92 9.18
N ALA A 337 -48.64 17.82 8.34
CA ALA A 337 -49.43 18.86 7.66
C ALA A 337 -48.66 19.45 6.47
N ALA A 338 -49.29 19.43 5.30
CA ALA A 338 -48.78 19.99 4.05
C ALA A 338 -48.94 21.50 4.00
N ARG A 339 -47.98 22.20 3.39
CA ARG A 339 -48.21 23.50 2.75
C ARG A 339 -47.28 23.69 1.55
N THR A 340 -47.92 23.98 0.43
CA THR A 340 -47.40 24.13 -0.93
C THR A 340 -46.90 25.55 -1.21
N GLY A 341 -45.79 25.68 -1.93
CA GLY A 341 -45.33 26.92 -2.56
C GLY A 341 -43.98 26.72 -3.27
N PRO A 342 -43.77 27.25 -4.49
CA PRO A 342 -42.58 26.95 -5.29
C PRO A 342 -41.44 27.94 -4.99
N SER A 343 -40.23 27.45 -4.77
CA SER A 343 -39.02 28.29 -4.79
C SER A 343 -37.87 27.52 -5.41
N ALA A 344 -37.25 28.12 -6.43
CA ALA A 344 -36.10 27.62 -7.16
C ALA A 344 -34.97 27.18 -6.23
N SER A 345 -34.36 26.03 -6.54
CA SER A 345 -33.28 25.42 -5.76
C SER A 345 -31.94 26.15 -5.94
N PRO A 346 -31.22 26.53 -4.86
CA PRO A 346 -29.85 27.06 -4.93
C PRO A 346 -28.76 25.95 -4.91
N PHE A 347 -29.14 24.67 -5.07
CA PHE A 347 -28.28 23.51 -4.77
C PHE A 347 -27.13 23.24 -5.77
N SER A 348 -27.13 23.86 -6.94
CA SER A 348 -26.07 23.68 -7.96
C SER A 348 -24.88 24.64 -7.80
N ALA A 349 -25.03 25.73 -7.02
CA ALA A 349 -24.06 26.82 -7.01
C ALA A 349 -23.10 26.79 -5.81
N SER A 350 -23.41 26.07 -4.72
CA SER A 350 -22.50 25.96 -3.57
C SER A 350 -21.45 24.86 -3.76
N MET A 351 -21.83 23.71 -4.35
CA MET A 351 -20.89 22.62 -4.63
C MET A 351 -19.81 22.99 -5.66
N THR A 352 -20.09 23.88 -6.61
CA THR A 352 -19.06 24.33 -7.56
C THR A 352 -18.08 25.30 -6.92
N ARG A 353 -18.50 26.11 -5.94
CA ARG A 353 -17.64 27.13 -5.33
C ARG A 353 -16.62 26.59 -4.33
N GLU A 354 -16.97 25.63 -3.48
CA GLU A 354 -16.01 25.03 -2.53
C GLU A 354 -14.98 24.14 -3.25
N THR A 355 -15.43 23.38 -4.24
CA THR A 355 -14.55 22.53 -5.06
C THR A 355 -13.68 23.36 -6.04
N GLN A 356 -14.16 24.52 -6.52
CA GLN A 356 -13.33 25.48 -7.28
C GLN A 356 -12.36 26.25 -6.38
N ALA A 357 -12.74 26.61 -5.15
CA ALA A 357 -11.87 27.32 -4.22
C ALA A 357 -10.66 26.45 -3.81
N ALA A 358 -10.88 25.15 -3.60
CA ALA A 358 -9.81 24.18 -3.35
C ALA A 358 -8.88 24.01 -4.57
N ARG A 359 -9.44 23.98 -5.80
CA ARG A 359 -8.65 23.92 -7.05
C ARG A 359 -7.85 25.21 -7.32
N LEU A 360 -8.42 26.38 -7.04
CA LEU A 360 -7.72 27.67 -7.18
C LEU A 360 -6.62 27.89 -6.13
N ALA A 361 -6.81 27.37 -4.91
CA ALA A 361 -5.75 27.35 -3.89
C ALA A 361 -4.63 26.37 -4.29
N HIS A 362 -4.97 25.23 -4.88
CA HIS A 362 -4.05 24.22 -5.40
C HIS A 362 -3.23 24.73 -6.61
N ASP A 363 -3.87 25.40 -7.59
CA ASP A 363 -3.16 25.95 -8.77
C ASP A 363 -2.19 27.08 -8.39
N LYS A 364 -2.50 27.86 -7.35
CA LYS A 364 -1.58 28.87 -6.80
C LYS A 364 -0.39 28.25 -6.07
N LEU A 365 -0.57 27.10 -5.42
CA LEU A 365 0.51 26.35 -4.79
C LEU A 365 1.41 25.68 -5.84
N ALA A 366 0.82 25.09 -6.89
CA ALA A 366 1.53 24.50 -8.00
C ALA A 366 2.37 25.55 -8.78
N ALA A 367 1.83 26.74 -9.00
CA ALA A 367 2.57 27.85 -9.63
C ALA A 367 3.76 28.35 -8.78
N SER A 368 3.66 28.26 -7.45
CA SER A 368 4.76 28.62 -6.55
C SER A 368 5.89 27.58 -6.53
N VAL A 369 5.58 26.30 -6.79
CA VAL A 369 6.57 25.21 -6.87
C VAL A 369 7.28 25.20 -8.23
N GLN A 370 6.59 25.60 -9.30
CA GLN A 370 7.15 25.64 -10.65
C GLN A 370 8.20 26.76 -10.85
N GLY A 371 8.20 27.79 -9.98
CA GLY A 371 9.21 28.87 -9.99
C GLY A 371 10.58 28.47 -9.44
N CYS A 372 10.72 27.31 -8.79
CA CYS A 372 11.98 26.86 -8.18
C CYS A 372 12.80 25.88 -9.05
N LEU A 373 12.34 25.51 -10.25
CA LEU A 373 12.97 24.50 -11.11
C LEU A 373 13.60 25.06 -12.40
N LEU A 374 14.21 26.25 -12.35
CA LEU A 374 15.06 26.74 -13.44
C LEU A 374 16.43 27.17 -12.88
N GLY A 375 17.36 26.22 -12.90
CA GLY A 375 18.76 26.41 -12.54
C GLY A 375 19.57 25.16 -12.85
N TYR A 376 19.67 24.80 -14.14
CA TYR A 376 20.54 23.72 -14.63
C TYR A 376 21.84 24.36 -15.14
N ASP A 377 22.95 24.15 -14.44
CA ASP A 377 24.29 24.57 -14.88
C ASP A 377 25.04 23.34 -15.46
N PRO A 378 25.47 23.36 -16.74
CA PRO A 378 25.88 22.14 -17.46
C PRO A 378 27.38 21.84 -17.42
N HIS A 379 28.10 22.10 -16.32
CA HIS A 379 29.53 21.75 -16.22
C HIS A 379 29.94 21.11 -14.87
N GLY A 380 30.06 19.78 -14.93
CA GLY A 380 30.88 18.85 -14.14
C GLY A 380 31.42 19.24 -12.76
N LEU A 381 30.94 18.51 -11.75
CA LEU A 381 31.70 17.91 -10.62
C LEU A 381 30.85 16.75 -10.05
N PRO A 382 31.45 15.67 -9.51
CA PRO A 382 30.69 14.48 -9.08
C PRO A 382 29.90 14.79 -7.79
N PRO A 383 28.73 14.16 -7.57
CA PRO A 383 27.99 14.35 -6.33
C PRO A 383 28.79 13.72 -5.19
N LEU A 384 29.30 14.57 -4.28
CA LEU A 384 29.73 14.12 -2.97
C LEU A 384 28.46 13.66 -2.22
N PHE A 385 28.24 12.36 -2.22
CA PHE A 385 27.18 11.69 -1.46
C PHE A 385 27.50 11.80 0.04
N PHE A 386 26.59 12.42 0.80
CA PHE A 386 26.63 12.42 2.26
C PHE A 386 25.51 11.49 2.78
N PRO A 387 25.79 10.60 3.75
CA PRO A 387 24.77 9.73 4.34
C PRO A 387 23.79 10.56 5.18
N SER A 388 22.50 10.53 4.83
CA SER A 388 21.44 11.17 5.62
C SER A 388 20.85 10.14 6.59
N GLN A 389 20.79 10.45 7.89
CA GLN A 389 20.09 9.61 8.87
C GLN A 389 18.59 9.95 8.86
N LEU A 390 17.73 8.94 9.00
CA LEU A 390 16.27 9.09 9.06
C LEU A 390 15.76 8.61 10.43
N SER A 391 14.93 9.40 11.12
CA SER A 391 14.30 9.01 12.40
C SER A 391 12.77 8.97 12.31
N GLN A 392 12.13 8.16 13.15
CA GLN A 392 10.66 8.04 13.18
C GLN A 392 10.09 9.05 14.21
N PRO A 393 9.16 9.95 13.85
CA PRO A 393 8.55 10.86 14.80
C PRO A 393 7.57 10.13 15.73
N SER A 394 7.46 10.60 16.97
CA SER A 394 6.65 10.02 18.05
C SER A 394 5.12 10.04 17.83
N GLN A 395 4.63 10.49 16.66
CA GLN A 395 3.20 10.75 16.41
C GLN A 395 2.57 9.99 15.22
N CYS A 396 3.17 8.93 14.67
CA CYS A 396 2.51 8.19 13.57
C CYS A 396 2.62 6.64 13.52
N PRO A 397 2.45 5.90 14.64
CA PRO A 397 2.39 4.44 14.57
C PRO A 397 1.18 3.96 13.74
N ASP A 398 0.02 4.60 13.86
CA ASP A 398 -1.22 4.13 13.23
C ASP A 398 -1.19 4.11 11.70
N LEU A 399 -0.63 5.15 11.06
CA LEU A 399 -0.47 5.20 9.61
C LEU A 399 0.56 4.17 9.15
N LEU A 400 1.69 4.05 9.84
CA LEU A 400 2.72 3.06 9.53
C LEU A 400 2.16 1.62 9.59
N PHE A 401 1.46 1.26 10.66
CA PHE A 401 0.83 -0.06 10.79
C PHE A 401 -0.24 -0.30 9.72
N PHE A 402 -1.06 0.72 9.43
CA PHE A 402 -2.03 0.63 8.34
C PHE A 402 -1.35 0.35 7.00
N LEU A 403 -0.29 1.09 6.65
CA LEU A 403 0.49 0.93 5.43
C LEU A 403 1.14 -0.46 5.33
N CYS A 404 1.83 -0.92 6.38
CA CYS A 404 2.39 -2.26 6.45
C CYS A 404 1.34 -3.35 6.24
N SER A 405 0.12 -3.13 6.76
CA SER A 405 -0.94 -4.12 6.68
C SER A 405 -1.49 -4.31 5.26
N LEU A 406 -1.32 -3.34 4.35
CA LEU A 406 -1.79 -3.44 2.96
C LEU A 406 -1.03 -4.52 2.19
N LEU A 407 0.30 -4.57 2.31
CA LEU A 407 1.13 -5.62 1.69
C LEU A 407 1.17 -6.92 2.50
N SER A 408 0.76 -6.88 3.77
CA SER A 408 0.76 -8.06 4.64
C SER A 408 -0.08 -9.22 4.09
N VAL A 409 -1.09 -8.95 3.26
CA VAL A 409 -1.96 -9.99 2.67
C VAL A 409 -1.15 -10.91 1.76
N GLN A 410 -0.41 -10.31 0.81
CA GLN A 410 0.39 -11.02 -0.18
C GLN A 410 1.64 -11.63 0.46
N LEU A 411 2.35 -10.86 1.30
CA LEU A 411 3.57 -11.32 1.97
C LEU A 411 3.30 -12.52 2.89
N ARG A 412 2.18 -12.51 3.63
CA ARG A 412 1.78 -13.63 4.49
C ARG A 412 1.35 -14.85 3.70
N ALA A 413 0.66 -14.67 2.59
CA ALA A 413 0.31 -15.80 1.74
C ALA A 413 1.56 -16.44 1.13
N LEU A 414 2.53 -15.62 0.72
CA LEU A 414 3.81 -16.11 0.24
C LEU A 414 4.59 -16.85 1.34
N SER A 415 4.60 -16.34 2.58
CA SER A 415 5.26 -17.04 3.70
C SER A 415 4.59 -18.38 4.01
N TRP A 416 3.25 -18.42 4.06
CA TRP A 416 2.50 -19.67 4.21
C TRP A 416 2.69 -20.62 3.04
N ALA A 417 2.86 -20.11 1.83
CA ALA A 417 3.15 -20.93 0.66
C ALA A 417 4.52 -21.60 0.77
N ILE A 418 5.55 -20.87 1.22
CA ILE A 418 6.90 -21.40 1.48
C ILE A 418 6.85 -22.51 2.53
N ASP A 419 6.11 -22.31 3.63
CA ASP A 419 5.91 -23.31 4.67
C ASP A 419 5.19 -24.57 4.15
N ALA A 420 4.27 -24.39 3.20
CA ALA A 420 3.49 -25.48 2.62
C ALA A 420 4.27 -26.30 1.59
N LEU A 421 5.32 -25.75 0.96
CA LEU A 421 6.09 -26.40 -0.11
C LEU A 421 6.44 -27.88 0.15
N PRO A 422 6.95 -28.29 1.34
CA PRO A 422 7.31 -29.69 1.59
C PRO A 422 6.12 -30.65 1.61
N SER A 423 4.90 -30.12 1.76
CA SER A 423 3.66 -30.89 1.85
C SER A 423 2.89 -30.93 0.52
N ILE A 424 3.35 -30.20 -0.50
CA ILE A 424 2.72 -30.22 -1.83
C ILE A 424 3.14 -31.51 -2.52
N HIS A 425 2.16 -32.23 -3.07
CA HIS A 425 2.43 -33.34 -3.95
C HIS A 425 3.03 -32.76 -5.24
N THR A 426 4.29 -33.03 -5.55
CA THR A 426 4.95 -32.57 -6.78
C THR A 426 5.63 -33.75 -7.48
N PRO A 427 5.73 -33.76 -8.81
CA PRO A 427 5.37 -32.69 -9.74
C PRO A 427 3.86 -32.63 -10.08
N LEU A 428 3.31 -31.42 -10.29
CA LEU A 428 1.89 -31.21 -10.66
C LEU A 428 1.74 -30.18 -11.79
N PRO A 429 0.71 -30.28 -12.65
CA PRO A 429 0.37 -29.19 -13.56
C PRO A 429 0.15 -27.87 -12.80
N GLU A 430 0.53 -26.73 -13.39
CA GLU A 430 0.33 -25.40 -12.77
C GLU A 430 -1.08 -25.19 -12.15
N PRO A 431 -2.20 -25.48 -12.84
CA PRO A 431 -3.53 -25.27 -12.25
C PRO A 431 -3.79 -26.14 -11.02
N GLU A 432 -3.26 -27.36 -10.98
CA GLU A 432 -3.38 -28.28 -9.84
C GLU A 432 -2.49 -27.83 -8.68
N CYS A 433 -1.26 -27.36 -8.98
CA CYS A 433 -0.36 -26.76 -8.01
C CYS A 433 -1.02 -25.53 -7.33
N VAL A 434 -1.66 -24.65 -8.12
CA VAL A 434 -2.41 -23.49 -7.59
C VAL A 434 -3.59 -23.94 -6.73
N ALA A 435 -4.32 -24.97 -7.13
CA ALA A 435 -5.46 -25.50 -6.38
C ALA A 435 -5.05 -26.12 -5.03
N GLU A 436 -3.99 -26.93 -5.03
CA GLU A 436 -3.44 -27.54 -3.82
C GLU A 436 -2.89 -26.47 -2.88
N LEU A 437 -2.10 -25.52 -3.40
CA LEU A 437 -1.58 -24.41 -2.59
C LEU A 437 -2.71 -23.57 -1.99
N HIS A 438 -3.74 -23.25 -2.77
CA HIS A 438 -4.92 -22.52 -2.29
C HIS A 438 -5.65 -23.27 -1.17
N ALA A 439 -5.77 -24.60 -1.25
CA ALA A 439 -6.34 -25.42 -0.18
C ALA A 439 -5.51 -25.31 1.11
N ARG A 440 -4.17 -25.38 1.00
CA ARG A 440 -3.25 -25.22 2.15
C ARG A 440 -3.33 -23.84 2.78
N LEU A 441 -3.41 -22.78 1.96
CA LEU A 441 -3.62 -21.42 2.47
C LEU A 441 -4.95 -21.28 3.21
N CYS A 442 -6.02 -21.92 2.71
CA CYS A 442 -7.31 -21.97 3.40
C CYS A 442 -7.21 -22.70 4.75
N ASP A 443 -6.52 -23.83 4.80
CA ASP A 443 -6.30 -24.58 6.06
C ASP A 443 -5.50 -23.76 7.07
N ARG A 444 -4.44 -23.09 6.61
CA ARG A 444 -3.64 -22.20 7.45
C ARG A 444 -4.44 -21.02 7.97
N ALA A 445 -5.28 -20.41 7.12
CA ALA A 445 -6.19 -19.35 7.53
C ALA A 445 -7.24 -19.82 8.54
N ARG A 446 -7.73 -21.06 8.44
CA ARG A 446 -8.63 -21.67 9.44
C ARG A 446 -7.93 -21.89 10.78
N GLN A 447 -6.66 -22.30 10.78
CA GLN A 447 -5.86 -22.45 11.99
C GLN A 447 -5.61 -21.10 12.68
N ASP A 448 -5.32 -20.05 11.91
CA ASP A 448 -5.14 -18.68 12.41
C ASP A 448 -6.46 -18.04 12.87
N GLY A 449 -7.58 -18.40 12.21
CA GLY A 449 -8.94 -18.00 12.57
C GLY A 449 -9.30 -16.54 12.28
N ARG A 450 -8.39 -15.73 11.72
CA ARG A 450 -8.62 -14.28 11.52
C ARG A 450 -8.14 -13.74 10.18
N ARG A 451 -7.13 -14.34 9.55
CA ARG A 451 -6.44 -13.79 8.36
C ARG A 451 -6.85 -14.46 7.04
N PHE A 452 -8.16 -14.57 6.78
CA PHE A 452 -8.70 -15.20 5.56
C PHE A 452 -8.44 -14.41 4.27
N GLU A 453 -8.05 -13.14 4.36
CA GLU A 453 -7.70 -12.33 3.18
C GLU A 453 -6.47 -12.89 2.44
N SER A 454 -5.57 -13.59 3.16
CA SER A 454 -4.36 -14.23 2.61
C SER A 454 -4.61 -15.61 1.99
N SER A 455 -5.86 -16.06 1.87
CA SER A 455 -6.20 -17.38 1.33
C SER A 455 -7.10 -17.31 0.10
N SER A 456 -7.03 -16.24 -0.68
CA SER A 456 -7.79 -16.14 -1.93
C SER A 456 -7.12 -16.90 -3.08
N ALA A 457 -7.90 -17.37 -4.05
CA ALA A 457 -7.36 -18.05 -5.24
C ALA A 457 -6.45 -17.15 -6.09
N ALA A 458 -6.72 -15.83 -6.11
CA ALA A 458 -5.86 -14.87 -6.80
C ALA A 458 -4.48 -14.78 -6.13
N VAL A 459 -4.46 -14.63 -4.80
CA VAL A 459 -3.23 -14.58 -4.01
C VAL A 459 -2.44 -15.90 -4.09
N ALA A 460 -3.12 -17.05 -4.11
CA ALA A 460 -2.48 -18.35 -4.31
C ALA A 460 -1.77 -18.45 -5.67
N ARG A 461 -2.41 -17.97 -6.74
CA ARG A 461 -1.81 -17.93 -8.09
C ARG A 461 -0.58 -17.02 -8.13
N GLU A 462 -0.67 -15.83 -7.53
CA GLU A 462 0.47 -14.92 -7.42
C GLU A 462 1.60 -15.55 -6.58
N ALA A 463 1.28 -16.30 -5.53
CA ALA A 463 2.29 -17.00 -4.73
C ALA A 463 3.00 -18.10 -5.53
N VAL A 464 2.26 -18.94 -6.28
CA VAL A 464 2.87 -19.92 -7.21
C VAL A 464 3.78 -19.20 -8.21
N ARG A 465 3.30 -18.12 -8.83
CA ARG A 465 4.07 -17.31 -9.79
C ARG A 465 5.39 -16.81 -9.18
N THR A 466 5.33 -16.19 -7.99
CA THR A 466 6.52 -15.68 -7.31
C THR A 466 7.48 -16.80 -6.90
N LEU A 467 6.96 -17.95 -6.46
CA LEU A 467 7.78 -19.12 -6.13
C LEU A 467 8.45 -19.72 -7.37
N THR A 468 7.77 -19.75 -8.51
CA THR A 468 8.36 -20.15 -9.80
C THR A 468 9.44 -19.17 -10.22
N ASP A 469 9.20 -17.87 -10.14
CA ASP A 469 10.21 -16.86 -10.51
C ASP A 469 11.45 -16.91 -9.60
N LEU A 470 11.29 -17.30 -8.32
CA LEU A 470 12.36 -17.49 -7.33
C LEU A 470 13.15 -18.79 -7.53
N GLY A 471 12.70 -19.70 -8.41
CA GLY A 471 13.25 -21.05 -8.56
C GLY A 471 12.89 -22.00 -7.41
N ALA A 472 11.92 -21.65 -6.58
CA ALA A 472 11.39 -22.54 -5.55
C ALA A 472 10.47 -23.61 -6.14
N LEU A 473 9.75 -23.24 -7.20
CA LEU A 473 9.09 -24.16 -8.11
C LEU A 473 9.77 -24.06 -9.47
N GLU A 474 9.98 -25.17 -10.15
CA GLU A 474 10.61 -25.23 -11.46
C GLU A 474 9.77 -26.08 -12.42
N GLU A 475 9.77 -25.70 -13.69
CA GLU A 475 9.12 -26.48 -14.74
C GLU A 475 9.90 -27.78 -15.01
N VAL A 476 9.22 -28.90 -14.84
CA VAL A 476 9.70 -30.25 -15.15
C VAL A 476 8.94 -30.72 -16.38
N VAL A 477 9.67 -30.97 -17.47
CA VAL A 477 9.09 -31.51 -18.71
C VAL A 477 9.07 -33.03 -18.61
N GLU A 478 7.88 -33.61 -18.64
CA GLU A 478 7.65 -35.05 -18.71
C GLU A 478 7.03 -35.43 -20.06
N ILE A 479 6.91 -36.73 -20.33
CA ILE A 479 6.38 -37.27 -21.59
C ILE A 479 4.95 -36.74 -21.86
N ASP A 480 4.16 -36.55 -20.79
CA ASP A 480 2.74 -36.19 -20.86
C ASP A 480 2.47 -34.69 -20.66
N GLY A 481 3.50 -33.85 -20.47
CA GLY A 481 3.31 -32.40 -20.33
C GLY A 481 4.37 -31.67 -19.49
N VAL A 482 4.06 -30.41 -19.15
CA VAL A 482 4.88 -29.56 -18.27
C VAL A 482 4.27 -29.52 -16.88
N TYR A 483 5.08 -29.84 -15.88
CA TYR A 483 4.67 -29.90 -14.48
C TYR A 483 5.55 -28.97 -13.62
N LEU A 484 5.11 -28.62 -12.43
CA LEU A 484 5.86 -27.85 -11.44
C LEU A 484 6.39 -28.77 -10.35
N GLY A 485 7.72 -28.87 -10.25
CA GLY A 485 8.45 -29.57 -9.20
C GLY A 485 9.09 -28.60 -8.20
N ILE A 486 9.45 -29.08 -7.01
CA ILE A 486 10.27 -28.30 -6.07
C ILE A 486 11.70 -28.20 -6.62
N GLY A 487 12.18 -26.97 -6.84
CA GLY A 487 13.54 -26.72 -7.35
C GLY A 487 14.61 -27.31 -6.42
N PRO A 488 15.74 -27.77 -6.95
CA PRO A 488 16.75 -28.55 -6.21
C PRO A 488 17.33 -27.78 -5.00
N LEU A 489 17.49 -26.46 -5.14
CA LEU A 489 17.97 -25.61 -4.04
C LEU A 489 17.00 -25.60 -2.84
N PHE A 490 15.70 -25.66 -3.12
CA PHE A 490 14.63 -25.55 -2.13
C PHE A 490 14.12 -26.91 -1.64
N GLN A 491 14.71 -28.02 -2.08
CA GLN A 491 14.55 -29.33 -1.43
C GLN A 491 15.20 -29.32 -0.04
N GLN A 492 16.25 -28.51 0.16
CA GLN A 492 16.90 -28.33 1.45
C GLN A 492 16.03 -27.47 2.40
N ALA A 493 15.84 -27.95 3.63
CA ALA A 493 15.06 -27.24 4.64
C ALA A 493 15.65 -25.87 5.00
N GLU A 494 16.99 -25.77 5.08
CA GLU A 494 17.70 -24.52 5.36
C GLU A 494 17.41 -23.45 4.31
N SER A 495 17.32 -23.85 3.03
CA SER A 495 17.04 -22.92 1.94
C SER A 495 15.64 -22.31 2.04
N ARG A 496 14.65 -23.15 2.36
CA ARG A 496 13.27 -22.72 2.59
C ARG A 496 13.17 -21.82 3.82
N GLU A 497 13.90 -22.13 4.89
CA GLU A 497 13.92 -21.31 6.10
C GLU A 497 14.50 -19.92 5.85
N LYS A 498 15.59 -19.81 5.08
CA LYS A 498 16.18 -18.51 4.70
C LYS A 498 15.21 -17.69 3.84
N LEU A 499 14.56 -18.31 2.85
CA LEU A 499 13.54 -17.63 2.05
C LEU A 499 12.34 -17.19 2.91
N HIS A 500 11.85 -18.06 3.80
CA HIS A 500 10.76 -17.73 4.71
C HIS A 500 11.12 -16.54 5.62
N LYS A 501 12.32 -16.54 6.23
CA LYS A 501 12.83 -15.42 7.04
C LYS A 501 12.93 -14.13 6.22
N PHE A 502 13.43 -14.22 5.00
CA PHE A 502 13.53 -13.08 4.09
C PHE A 502 12.17 -12.46 3.74
N ILE A 503 11.13 -13.26 3.53
CA ILE A 503 9.77 -12.71 3.31
C ILE A 503 9.20 -12.14 4.61
N CYS A 504 9.38 -12.84 5.73
CA CYS A 504 8.81 -12.45 7.02
C CYS A 504 9.41 -11.17 7.61
N GLN A 505 10.63 -10.77 7.23
CA GLN A 505 11.21 -9.50 7.69
C GLN A 505 10.32 -8.30 7.30
N PHE A 506 9.62 -8.37 6.16
CA PHE A 506 8.75 -7.29 5.69
C PHE A 506 7.35 -7.30 6.32
N LEU A 507 7.03 -8.31 7.14
CA LEU A 507 5.76 -8.37 7.86
C LEU A 507 5.87 -7.62 9.18
N CYS A 508 5.10 -6.56 9.32
CA CYS A 508 4.90 -5.92 10.61
C CYS A 508 4.04 -6.82 11.50
N THR A 509 4.61 -7.31 12.61
CA THR A 509 3.97 -8.27 13.53
C THR A 509 3.22 -7.61 14.67
#